data_AF-A0A6I4V8L5-F1
#
_entry.id   AF-A0A6I4V8L5-F1
#
_cell.length_a   1.000
_cell.length_b   1.000
_cell.length_c   1.000
_cell.angle_alpha   90.00
_cell.angle_beta   90.00
_cell.angle_gamma   90.00
#
_symmetry.space_group_name_H-M   'P 1'
#
loop_
_entity.id
_entity.type
_entity.pdbx_description
1 polymer ?
#
loop_
_entity_poly.entity_id
_entity_poly.type
_entity_poly.pdbx_seq_one_letter_code
_entity_poly.pdbx_strand_id
1 'polypeptide(L)' 'MAYKDEKIVRVLLDEASAVEERCEGYREELTEAMAEIVQKERAHLFQRTNIVVEISDIVSRVGTFIQLKEDSK' A
#
# COMPACT_ATOMS: atom_id res chain seq x y z
N MET A 1 0.09 -9.90 -21.32
CA MET A 1 -0.47 -8.84 -20.46
C MET A 1 0.30 -8.71 -19.14
N ALA A 2 0.80 -9.80 -18.53
CA ALA A 2 1.53 -9.79 -17.23
C ALA A 2 2.75 -8.84 -17.10
N TYR A 3 3.48 -8.56 -18.18
CA TYR A 3 4.71 -7.73 -18.13
C TYR A 3 4.43 -6.25 -17.82
N LYS A 4 3.23 -5.77 -18.18
CA LYS A 4 2.83 -4.38 -17.86
C LYS A 4 2.51 -4.24 -16.38
N ASP A 5 1.89 -5.25 -15.79
CA ASP A 5 1.51 -5.26 -14.37
C ASP A 5 2.75 -5.30 -13.47
N GLU A 6 3.76 -6.11 -13.79
CA GLU A 6 5.03 -6.10 -13.05
C GLU A 6 5.75 -4.75 -13.10
N LYS A 7 5.75 -4.09 -14.25
CA LYS A 7 6.36 -2.76 -14.38
C LYS A 7 5.62 -1.72 -13.54
N ILE A 8 4.28 -1.77 -13.52
CA ILE A 8 3.45 -0.87 -12.71
C ILE A 8 3.71 -1.10 -11.23
N VAL A 9 3.72 -2.36 -10.78
CA VAL A 9 4.02 -2.74 -9.39
C VAL A 9 5.38 -2.20 -8.96
N ARG A 10 6.41 -2.39 -9.80
CA ARG A 10 7.75 -1.92 -9.49
C ARG A 10 7.81 -0.40 -9.37
N VAL A 11 7.18 0.34 -10.28
CA VAL A 11 7.10 1.81 -10.19
C VAL A 11 6.39 2.24 -8.91
N LEU A 12 5.28 1.60 -8.54
CA LEU A 12 4.55 1.95 -7.31
C LEU A 12 5.38 1.71 -6.04
N LEU A 13 6.13 0.61 -5.97
CA LEU A 13 7.02 0.32 -4.85
C LEU A 13 8.21 1.29 -4.81
N ASP A 14 8.81 1.59 -5.97
CA ASP A 14 9.91 2.54 -6.07
C ASP A 14 9.46 3.95 -5.61
N GLU A 15 8.29 4.41 -6.06
CA GLU A 15 7.70 5.69 -5.62
C GLU A 15 7.39 5.69 -4.11
N ALA A 16 6.79 4.62 -3.57
CA ALA A 16 6.50 4.50 -2.14
C ALA A 16 7.78 4.60 -1.28
N SER A 17 8.88 4.03 -1.74
CA SER A 17 10.18 4.09 -1.06
C SER A 17 10.83 5.49 -1.13
N ALA A 18 10.48 6.28 -2.15
CA ALA A 18 10.98 7.63 -2.37
C ALA A 18 10.17 8.71 -1.64
N VAL A 19 9.00 8.36 -1.08
CA VAL A 19 8.16 9.29 -0.32
C VAL A 19 8.92 9.81 0.91
N GLU A 20 8.84 11.12 1.12
CA GLU A 20 9.42 11.76 2.29
C GLU A 20 8.83 11.21 3.59
N GLU A 21 9.69 10.95 4.57
CA GLU A 21 9.28 10.34 5.83
C GLU A 21 8.61 11.39 6.73
N ARG A 22 7.29 11.28 6.88
CA ARG A 22 6.49 12.17 7.74
C ARG A 22 6.64 11.84 9.23
N CYS A 23 6.79 10.56 9.54
CA CYS A 23 7.06 10.05 10.88
C CYS A 23 7.90 8.76 10.77
N GLU A 24 8.61 8.42 11.86
CA GLU A 24 9.43 7.20 11.93
C GLU A 24 8.59 5.96 11.60
N GLY A 25 9.04 5.20 10.59
CA GLY A 25 8.37 3.99 10.11
C GLY A 25 7.30 4.23 9.03
N TYR A 26 7.05 5.49 8.64
CA TYR A 26 6.05 5.82 7.62
C TYR A 26 6.34 5.16 6.27
N ARG A 27 7.60 5.16 5.83
CA ARG A 27 7.96 4.54 4.55
C ARG A 27 7.81 3.02 4.57
N GLU A 28 8.15 2.38 5.68
CA GLU A 28 7.99 0.94 5.85
C GLU A 28 6.50 0.56 5.80
N GLU A 29 5.67 1.24 6.58
CA GLU A 29 4.22 1.03 6.59
C GLU A 29 3.58 1.26 5.22
N LEU A 30 4.00 2.32 4.51
CA LEU A 30 3.52 2.62 3.15
C LEU A 30 3.96 1.55 2.14
N THR A 31 5.20 1.05 2.26
CA THR A 31 5.73 0.01 1.37
C THR A 31 5.02 -1.33 1.61
N GLU A 32 4.78 -1.69 2.87
CA GLU A 32 4.01 -2.89 3.24
C GLU A 32 2.58 -2.81 2.73
N ALA A 33 1.92 -1.66 2.90
CA ALA A 33 0.57 -1.42 2.37
C ALA A 33 0.52 -1.58 0.85
N MET A 34 1.52 -1.05 0.11
CA MET A 34 1.57 -1.23 -1.34
C MET A 34 1.79 -2.68 -1.74
N ALA A 35 2.67 -3.40 -1.05
CA ALA A 35 2.85 -4.83 -1.29
C ALA A 35 1.56 -5.63 -1.03
N GLU A 36 0.81 -5.29 0.02
CA GLU A 36 -0.48 -5.91 0.35
C GLU A 36 -1.52 -5.66 -0.76
N ILE A 37 -1.68 -4.41 -1.23
CA ILE A 37 -2.60 -4.06 -2.32
C ILE A 37 -2.29 -4.86 -3.58
N VAL A 38 -1.01 -4.97 -3.96
CA VAL A 38 -0.60 -5.71 -5.15
C VAL A 38 -0.93 -7.20 -5.03
N GLN A 39 -0.75 -7.79 -3.85
CA GLN A 39 -1.14 -9.18 -3.61
C GLN A 39 -2.66 -9.37 -3.71
N LYS A 40 -3.44 -8.44 -3.15
CA LYS A 40 -4.91 -8.46 -3.21
C LYS A 40 -5.42 -8.32 -4.64
N GLU A 41 -4.87 -7.40 -5.42
CA GLU A 41 -5.19 -7.23 -6.86
C GLU A 41 -4.91 -8.50 -7.65
N ARG A 42 -3.76 -9.14 -7.41
CA ARG A 42 -3.44 -10.43 -8.04
C ARG A 42 -4.40 -11.54 -7.62
N ALA A 43 -4.80 -11.59 -6.35
CA ALA A 43 -5.73 -12.59 -5.85
C ALA A 43 -7.16 -12.36 -6.37
N HIS A 44 -7.58 -11.10 -6.54
CA HIS A 44 -8.90 -10.71 -7.04
C HIS A 44 -9.14 -11.16 -8.49
N LEU A 45 -8.09 -11.22 -9.31
CA LEU A 45 -8.18 -11.83 -10.65
C LEU A 45 -8.72 -13.26 -10.62
N PHE A 46 -8.54 -13.98 -9.50
CA PHE A 46 -9.00 -15.36 -9.31
C PHE A 46 -10.18 -15.49 -8.33
N GLN A 47 -10.39 -14.50 -7.46
CA GLN A 47 -11.42 -14.50 -6.42
C GLN A 47 -12.35 -13.29 -6.61
N ARG A 48 -13.65 -13.53 -6.78
CA ARG A 48 -14.69 -12.48 -6.90
C ARG A 48 -14.97 -11.80 -5.54
N THR A 49 -13.95 -11.36 -4.83
CA THR A 49 -14.02 -10.57 -3.61
C THR A 49 -14.17 -9.08 -3.92
N ASN A 50 -14.74 -8.31 -2.99
CA ASN A 50 -14.90 -6.87 -3.14
C ASN A 50 -13.57 -6.16 -2.81
N ILE A 51 -12.65 -6.18 -3.77
CA ILE A 51 -11.29 -5.66 -3.60
C ILE A 51 -11.24 -4.17 -3.22
N VAL A 52 -12.24 -3.38 -3.63
CA VAL A 52 -12.31 -1.96 -3.30
C VAL A 52 -12.38 -1.73 -1.79
N VAL A 53 -13.14 -2.57 -1.08
CA VAL A 53 -13.26 -2.52 0.39
C VAL A 53 -11.93 -2.88 1.04
N GLU A 54 -11.30 -3.98 0.60
CA GLU A 54 -10.03 -4.43 1.17
C GLU A 54 -8.89 -3.42 0.96
N ILE A 55 -8.81 -2.79 -0.23
CA ILE A 55 -7.84 -1.72 -0.50
C ILE A 55 -8.12 -0.49 0.37
N SER A 56 -9.40 -0.12 0.55
CA SER A 56 -9.77 1.03 1.39
C SER A 56 -9.36 0.81 2.85
N ASP A 57 -9.48 -0.42 3.35
CA ASP A 57 -9.05 -0.79 4.70
C ASP A 57 -7.52 -0.73 4.85
N ILE A 58 -6.76 -1.16 3.83
CA ILE A 58 -5.28 -1.04 3.81
C ILE A 58 -4.86 0.44 3.91
N VAL A 59 -5.43 1.30 3.06
CA VAL A 59 -5.09 2.74 3.04
C VAL A 59 -5.49 3.43 4.36
N SER A 60 -6.64 3.06 4.93
CA SER A 60 -7.12 3.62 6.20
C SER A 60 -6.20 3.26 7.38
N ARG A 61 -5.58 2.08 7.37
CA ARG A 61 -4.58 1.68 8.38
C ARG A 61 -3.34 2.56 8.33
N VAL A 62 -2.79 2.81 7.14
CA VAL A 62 -1.64 3.72 6.96
C VAL A 62 -1.98 5.13 7.45
N GLY A 63 -3.17 5.63 7.13
CA GLY A 63 -3.64 6.94 7.63
C GLY A 63 -3.73 6.99 9.16
N THR A 64 -4.21 5.90 9.78
CA THR A 64 -4.30 5.77 11.24
C THR A 64 -2.91 5.73 11.88
N PHE A 65 -1.94 5.04 11.26
CA PHE A 65 -0.56 5.01 11.74
C PHE A 65 0.06 6.41 11.80
N ILE A 66 -0.14 7.22 10.75
CA ILE A 66 0.33 8.61 10.72
C ILE A 66 -0.29 9.40 11.86
N GLN A 67 -1.62 9.33 12.02
CA GLN A 67 -2.34 10.06 13.06
C GLN A 67 -1.83 9.71 14.46
N LEU A 68 -1.68 8.43 14.78
CA LEU A 68 -1.20 7.97 16.09
C LEU A 68 0.23 8.44 16.38
N LYS A 69 1.09 8.50 15.36
CA LYS A 69 2.48 8.99 15.48
C LYS A 69 2.56 10.50 15.59
N GLU A 70 1.67 11.25 14.93
CA GLU A 70 1.56 12.70 15.09
C GLU A 70 1.04 13.07 16.48
N ASP A 71 0.05 12.35 17.02
CA ASP A 71 -0.51 12.60 18.35
C ASP A 71 0.43 12.18 19.51
N SER A 72 1.49 11.42 19.21
CA SER A 72 2.51 10.98 20.18
C SER A 72 3.73 11.91 20.28
N LYS A 73 3.76 13.03 19.55
CA LYS A 73 4.78 14.10 19.63
C LYS A 73 4.40 15.19 20.63
#